data_AF-A0A954RRT7-F1
#
_entry.id   AF-A0A954RRT7-F1
#
_cell.length_a   1.000
_cell.length_b   1.000
_cell.length_c   1.000
_cell.angle_alpha   90.00
_cell.angle_beta   90.00
_cell.angle_gamma   90.00
#
_symmetry.space_group_name_H-M   'P 1'
#
loop_
_entity.id
_entity.type
_entity.pdbx_description
1 polymer ?
#
loop_
_entity_poly.entity_id
_entity_poly.type
_entity_poly.pdbx_seq_one_letter_code
_entity_poly.pdbx_strand_id
1 'polypeptide(L)'
;MSIVNKKPYPVAEPNTNTRSHARGVAQGHQRSDSKLIADALEHVQKKIAPVWPLQDYVAVNPYAGHSDQKFLAARRVLQSLSDLETLMPLNYYRQQFEAGRLAKPDIDAAVDELVADGVVGAERIDVNQVIALLQERAQPSPTADAKFSTAANSSRRLHTFAETLDRRTASDWCGVIRDEISKHCAAHYDEGQAIWSSPWQELPLYQAWRKAAQLDRSLEILGVSGFRQLVASLPRHPQEALVQLLTRLGVPHGLWADLLLCEALSMSGWSAWTKYQQH
;
A
#
# COMPACT_ATOMS: atom_id res chain seq x y z
N MET A 1 31.93 -45.59 -64.10
CA MET A 1 31.80 -46.25 -62.77
C MET A 1 31.96 -45.16 -61.72
N SER A 2 31.05 -44.80 -60.83
CA SER A 2 29.71 -45.28 -60.51
C SER A 2 28.97 -44.13 -59.84
N ILE A 3 27.68 -44.03 -60.13
CA ILE A 3 26.73 -43.08 -59.54
C ILE A 3 26.37 -43.61 -58.15
N VAL A 4 26.53 -42.80 -57.10
CA VAL A 4 25.99 -43.13 -55.76
C VAL A 4 24.98 -42.05 -55.36
N ASN A 5 23.74 -42.52 -55.29
CA ASN A 5 22.50 -41.80 -55.06
C ASN A 5 22.33 -41.55 -53.54
N LYS A 6 22.35 -40.29 -53.08
CA LYS A 6 22.03 -39.93 -51.69
C LYS A 6 20.53 -39.61 -51.58
N LYS A 7 19.80 -40.44 -50.82
CA LYS A 7 18.40 -40.18 -50.42
C LYS A 7 18.30 -38.90 -49.57
N PRO A 8 17.21 -38.12 -49.68
CA PRO A 8 16.95 -37.00 -48.79
C PRO A 8 16.38 -37.48 -47.44
N TYR A 9 16.78 -36.80 -46.35
CA TYR A 9 16.22 -36.97 -45.01
C TYR A 9 14.80 -36.41 -44.93
N PRO A 10 13.90 -37.01 -44.11
CA PRO A 10 12.56 -36.46 -43.92
C PRO A 10 12.61 -35.21 -43.03
N VAL A 11 11.90 -34.16 -43.45
CA VAL A 11 11.64 -32.98 -42.63
C VAL A 11 10.67 -33.39 -41.52
N ALA A 12 11.12 -33.34 -40.27
CA ALA A 12 10.26 -33.59 -39.11
C ALA A 12 9.26 -32.44 -38.95
N GLU A 13 7.96 -32.75 -39.02
CA GLU A 13 6.89 -31.82 -38.68
C GLU A 13 6.99 -31.43 -37.19
N PRO A 14 6.74 -30.15 -36.82
CA PRO A 14 6.77 -29.73 -35.43
C PRO A 14 5.59 -30.35 -34.66
N ASN A 15 5.93 -31.19 -33.68
CA ASN A 15 5.03 -31.80 -32.72
C ASN A 15 4.03 -30.77 -32.14
N THR A 16 2.75 -30.93 -32.50
CA THR A 16 1.61 -30.12 -32.01
C THR A 16 1.36 -30.27 -30.51
N ASN A 17 1.95 -31.29 -29.88
CA ASN A 17 1.71 -31.65 -28.48
C ASN A 17 2.41 -30.72 -27.47
N THR A 18 3.56 -30.13 -27.81
CA THR A 18 4.32 -29.25 -26.90
C THR A 18 3.65 -27.89 -26.71
N ARG A 19 2.91 -27.40 -27.71
CA ARG A 19 2.09 -26.17 -27.61
C ARG A 19 0.85 -26.34 -26.74
N SER A 20 0.28 -27.55 -26.70
CA SER A 20 -0.90 -27.86 -25.88
C SER A 20 -0.55 -27.85 -24.39
N HIS A 21 0.54 -28.53 -24.01
CA HIS A 21 1.00 -28.58 -22.62
C HIS A 21 1.43 -27.20 -22.08
N ALA A 22 2.16 -26.40 -22.87
CA ALA A 22 2.56 -25.05 -22.47
C ALA A 22 1.36 -24.11 -22.31
N ARG A 23 0.32 -24.24 -23.17
CA ARG A 23 -0.96 -23.52 -23.01
C ARG A 23 -1.71 -23.93 -21.75
N GLY A 24 -1.75 -25.23 -21.42
CA GLY A 24 -2.41 -25.72 -20.22
C GLY A 24 -1.76 -25.23 -18.92
N VAL A 25 -0.42 -25.21 -18.87
CA VAL A 25 0.32 -24.69 -17.70
C VAL A 25 0.19 -23.17 -17.58
N ALA A 26 0.26 -22.43 -18.70
CA ALA A 26 0.06 -20.98 -18.70
C ALA A 26 -1.38 -20.59 -18.28
N GLN A 27 -2.39 -21.32 -18.75
CA GLN A 27 -3.78 -21.11 -18.33
C GLN A 27 -4.01 -21.47 -16.85
N GLY A 28 -3.31 -22.49 -16.33
CA GLY A 28 -3.34 -22.85 -14.91
C GLY A 28 -2.76 -21.76 -14.00
N HIS A 29 -1.60 -21.20 -14.37
CA HIS A 29 -0.98 -20.08 -13.64
C HIS A 29 -1.85 -18.82 -13.69
N GLN A 30 -2.36 -18.47 -14.88
CA GLN A 30 -3.23 -17.31 -15.06
C GLN A 30 -4.47 -17.37 -14.16
N ARG A 31 -5.10 -18.55 -14.05
CA ARG A 31 -6.30 -18.76 -13.23
C ARG A 31 -6.00 -18.74 -11.72
N SER A 32 -4.81 -19.19 -11.33
CA SER A 32 -4.31 -19.10 -9.96
C SER A 32 -4.05 -17.63 -9.57
N ASP A 33 -3.37 -16.88 -10.44
CA ASP A 33 -3.00 -15.49 -10.18
C ASP A 33 -4.23 -14.58 -10.12
N SER A 34 -5.25 -14.83 -10.97
CA SER A 34 -6.54 -14.14 -10.89
C SER A 34 -7.27 -14.35 -9.57
N LYS A 35 -7.16 -15.54 -8.96
CA LYS A 35 -7.74 -15.79 -7.64
C LYS A 35 -6.93 -15.09 -6.54
N LEU A 36 -5.61 -15.20 -6.60
CA LEU A 36 -4.71 -14.56 -5.64
C LEU A 36 -4.88 -13.04 -5.60
N ILE A 37 -5.00 -12.38 -6.76
CA ILE A 37 -5.23 -10.93 -6.80
C ILE A 37 -6.60 -10.55 -6.25
N ALA A 38 -7.64 -11.37 -6.46
CA ALA A 38 -8.96 -11.12 -5.91
C ALA A 38 -8.95 -11.20 -4.39
N ASP A 39 -8.34 -12.25 -3.82
CA ASP A 39 -8.19 -12.44 -2.38
C ASP A 39 -7.36 -11.29 -1.75
N ALA A 40 -6.29 -10.86 -2.44
CA ALA A 40 -5.48 -9.72 -2.01
C ALA A 40 -6.27 -8.40 -2.00
N LEU A 41 -7.06 -8.13 -3.04
CA LEU A 41 -7.89 -6.93 -3.11
C LEU A 41 -8.99 -6.93 -2.04
N GLU A 42 -9.61 -8.07 -1.76
CA GLU A 42 -10.59 -8.18 -0.67
C GLU A 42 -9.94 -7.88 0.68
N HIS A 43 -8.72 -8.37 0.91
CA HIS A 43 -7.96 -8.05 2.12
C HIS A 43 -7.70 -6.53 2.26
N VAL A 44 -7.26 -5.89 1.18
CA VAL A 44 -6.99 -4.45 1.13
C VAL A 44 -8.27 -3.64 1.39
N GLN A 45 -9.38 -3.98 0.73
CA GLN A 45 -10.66 -3.30 0.90
C GLN A 45 -11.20 -3.38 2.33
N LYS A 46 -11.01 -4.51 3.02
CA LYS A 46 -11.41 -4.65 4.44
C LYS A 46 -10.61 -3.75 5.37
N LYS A 47 -9.35 -3.46 5.03
CA LYS A 47 -8.39 -2.68 5.83
C LYS A 47 -8.52 -1.16 5.61
N ILE A 48 -9.02 -0.74 4.44
CA ILE A 48 -9.20 0.67 4.15
C ILE A 48 -10.53 1.13 4.74
N ALA A 49 -10.48 2.12 5.61
CA ALA A 49 -11.67 2.78 6.14
C ALA A 49 -12.28 3.71 5.07
N PRO A 50 -13.62 3.73 4.85
CA PRO A 50 -14.22 4.72 3.98
C PRO A 50 -14.15 6.13 4.61
N VAL A 51 -14.04 7.16 3.78
CA VAL A 51 -14.14 8.57 4.18
C VAL A 51 -15.47 9.11 3.68
N TRP A 52 -16.18 9.80 4.58
CA TRP A 52 -17.45 10.46 4.29
C TRP A 52 -17.20 11.81 3.57
N PRO A 53 -18.18 12.35 2.82
CA PRO A 53 -18.05 13.66 2.17
C PRO A 53 -17.58 14.73 3.15
N LEU A 54 -16.76 15.69 2.69
CA LEU A 54 -16.19 16.76 3.54
C LEU A 54 -17.24 17.57 4.32
N GLN A 55 -18.49 17.57 3.85
CA GLN A 55 -19.63 18.21 4.52
C GLN A 55 -20.00 17.51 5.85
N ASP A 56 -19.64 16.24 6.01
CA ASP A 56 -19.88 15.38 7.16
C ASP A 56 -18.56 14.76 7.68
N TYR A 57 -17.54 15.59 7.89
CA TYR A 57 -16.21 15.13 8.31
C TYR A 57 -16.24 14.49 9.71
N VAL A 58 -16.44 13.16 9.75
CA VAL A 58 -16.27 12.35 10.95
C VAL A 58 -14.87 11.75 10.90
N ALA A 59 -14.07 11.97 11.95
CA ALA A 59 -12.75 11.37 12.08
C ALA A 59 -12.83 9.85 11.86
N VAL A 60 -12.18 9.38 10.80
CA VAL A 60 -12.20 7.96 10.45
C VAL A 60 -11.23 7.24 11.37
N ASN A 61 -11.71 6.18 12.03
CA ASN A 61 -10.94 5.40 12.98
C ASN A 61 -9.71 4.77 12.27
N PRO A 62 -8.47 5.06 12.68
CA PRO A 62 -7.27 4.47 12.09
C PRO A 62 -7.20 2.94 12.26
N TYR A 63 -8.04 2.37 13.13
CA TYR A 63 -8.21 0.92 13.33
C TYR A 63 -9.38 0.31 12.54
N ALA A 64 -10.06 1.03 11.65
CA ALA A 64 -11.13 0.40 10.88
C ALA A 64 -10.58 -0.77 10.06
N GLY A 65 -11.23 -1.93 10.13
CA GLY A 65 -10.72 -3.19 9.58
C GLY A 65 -9.73 -3.95 10.47
N HIS A 66 -9.40 -3.39 11.64
CA HIS A 66 -8.57 -4.01 12.68
C HIS A 66 -9.29 -4.14 14.04
N SER A 67 -10.59 -3.81 14.10
CA SER A 67 -11.38 -3.85 15.34
C SER A 67 -11.43 -5.24 16.00
N ASP A 68 -11.25 -6.31 15.23
CA ASP A 68 -11.23 -7.69 15.73
C ASP A 68 -9.88 -8.08 16.34
N GLN A 69 -8.88 -7.19 16.31
CA GLN A 69 -7.52 -7.43 16.79
C GLN A 69 -7.26 -6.65 18.08
N LYS A 70 -6.41 -7.21 18.95
CA LYS A 70 -5.89 -6.47 20.10
C LYS A 70 -5.13 -5.22 19.63
N PHE A 71 -5.23 -4.14 20.40
CA PHE A 71 -4.66 -2.83 20.07
C PHE A 71 -3.19 -2.91 19.59
N LEU A 72 -2.34 -3.62 20.32
CA LEU A 72 -0.92 -3.75 19.98
C LEU A 72 -0.65 -4.57 18.72
N ALA A 73 -1.51 -5.54 18.41
CA ALA A 73 -1.42 -6.29 17.16
C ALA A 73 -1.77 -5.38 15.97
N ALA A 74 -2.86 -4.62 16.08
CA ALA A 74 -3.25 -3.64 15.07
C ALA A 74 -2.16 -2.57 14.85
N ARG A 75 -1.61 -2.03 15.94
CA ARG A 75 -0.50 -1.07 15.91
C ARG A 75 0.72 -1.64 15.18
N ARG A 76 1.15 -2.87 15.47
CA ARG A 76 2.29 -3.51 14.78
C ARG A 76 2.09 -3.62 13.28
N VAL A 77 0.87 -3.96 12.84
CA VAL A 77 0.56 -4.02 11.41
C VAL A 77 0.66 -2.62 10.79
N LEU A 78 0.03 -1.61 11.39
CA LEU A 78 0.08 -0.23 10.88
C LEU A 78 1.52 0.32 10.84
N GLN A 79 2.31 0.07 11.88
CA GLN A 79 3.73 0.45 11.94
C GLN A 79 4.58 -0.31 10.91
N SER A 80 4.24 -1.55 10.55
CA SER A 80 5.03 -2.27 9.55
C SER A 80 4.86 -1.71 8.14
N LEU A 81 3.73 -1.04 7.89
CA LEU A 81 3.30 -0.55 6.58
C LEU A 81 3.45 0.98 6.42
N SER A 82 3.48 1.73 7.52
CA SER A 82 3.45 3.19 7.54
C SER A 82 4.27 3.78 8.68
N ASP A 83 4.54 5.09 8.62
CA ASP A 83 5.17 5.84 9.71
C ASP A 83 4.16 6.32 10.77
N LEU A 84 2.95 5.75 10.77
CA LEU A 84 1.93 6.08 11.76
C LEU A 84 2.31 5.53 13.14
N GLU A 85 2.34 6.42 14.13
CA GLU A 85 2.39 6.06 15.54
C GLU A 85 1.01 6.30 16.14
N THR A 86 0.45 5.25 16.75
CA THR A 86 -0.87 5.30 17.37
C THR A 86 -0.84 5.51 18.87
N LEU A 87 0.36 5.45 19.48
CA LEU A 87 0.57 5.89 20.84
C LEU A 87 0.85 7.40 20.90
N MET A 88 0.56 7.97 22.06
CA MET A 88 1.01 9.33 22.35
C MET A 88 2.54 9.36 22.50
N PRO A 89 3.20 10.48 22.17
CA PRO A 89 4.64 10.61 22.39
C PRO A 89 5.00 10.47 23.87
N LEU A 90 6.22 10.01 24.18
CA LEU A 90 6.68 9.81 25.56
C LEU A 90 6.48 11.05 26.45
N ASN A 91 6.69 12.25 25.91
CA ASN A 91 6.51 13.50 26.63
C ASN A 91 5.07 13.73 27.10
N TYR A 92 4.06 13.21 26.39
CA TYR A 92 2.68 13.24 26.87
C TYR A 92 2.54 12.44 28.17
N TYR A 93 3.05 11.20 28.21
CA TYR A 93 3.00 10.36 29.40
C TYR A 93 3.81 10.94 30.57
N ARG A 94 4.96 11.60 30.30
CA ARG A 94 5.70 12.36 31.31
C ARG A 94 4.82 13.43 31.96
N GLN A 95 4.15 14.24 31.15
CA GLN A 95 3.24 15.29 31.65
C GLN A 95 2.08 14.71 32.46
N GLN A 96 1.52 13.56 32.06
CA GLN A 96 0.46 12.91 32.85
C GLN A 96 0.97 12.39 34.19
N PHE A 97 2.21 11.88 34.22
CA PHE A 97 2.87 11.40 35.45
C PHE A 97 3.20 12.56 36.40
N GLU A 98 3.77 13.66 35.89
CA GLU A 98 4.04 14.88 36.66
C GLU A 98 2.75 15.51 37.22
N ALA A 99 1.67 15.47 36.45
CA ALA A 99 0.35 15.94 36.87
C ALA A 99 -0.36 15.00 37.86
N GLY A 100 0.24 13.84 38.19
CA GLY A 100 -0.36 12.83 39.08
C GLY A 100 -1.57 12.11 38.50
N ARG A 101 -1.84 12.25 37.19
CA ARG A 101 -2.92 11.54 36.48
C ARG A 101 -2.52 10.15 36.01
N LEU A 102 -1.22 9.88 35.91
CA LEU A 102 -0.63 8.56 35.71
C LEU A 102 0.24 8.26 36.93
N ALA A 103 -0.01 7.14 37.60
CA ALA A 103 0.71 6.73 38.80
C ALA A 103 1.29 5.33 38.65
N LYS A 104 2.13 4.92 39.61
CA LYS A 104 2.74 3.58 39.63
C LYS A 104 1.71 2.44 39.48
N PRO A 105 0.55 2.44 40.18
CA PRO A 105 -0.43 1.37 40.03
C PRO A 105 -0.98 1.23 38.60
N ASP A 106 -1.08 2.33 37.86
CA ASP A 106 -1.54 2.30 36.46
C ASP A 106 -0.49 1.63 35.57
N ILE A 107 0.79 1.85 35.86
CA ILE A 107 1.92 1.22 35.14
C ILE A 107 2.00 -0.27 35.49
N ASP A 108 1.84 -0.62 36.78
CA ASP A 108 1.78 -2.02 37.23
C ASP A 108 0.65 -2.77 36.50
N ALA A 109 -0.57 -2.20 36.49
CA ALA A 109 -1.72 -2.77 35.82
C ALA A 109 -1.52 -2.92 34.30
N ALA A 110 -0.88 -1.93 33.65
CA ALA A 110 -0.57 -2.01 32.23
C ALA A 110 0.44 -3.14 31.93
N VAL A 111 1.45 -3.34 32.78
CA VAL A 111 2.41 -4.46 32.62
C VAL A 111 1.70 -5.81 32.78
N ASP A 112 0.82 -5.94 33.77
CA ASP A 112 0.02 -7.15 33.99
C ASP A 112 -0.87 -7.46 32.77
N GLU A 113 -1.51 -6.45 32.18
CA GLU A 113 -2.30 -6.59 30.96
C GLU A 113 -1.45 -7.07 29.77
N LEU A 114 -0.24 -6.50 29.59
CA LEU A 114 0.68 -6.92 28.53
C LEU A 114 1.11 -8.40 28.68
N VAL A 115 1.36 -8.83 29.92
CA VAL A 115 1.71 -10.22 30.23
C VAL A 115 0.52 -11.14 29.96
N ALA A 116 -0.68 -10.78 30.42
CA ALA A 116 -1.91 -11.53 30.16
C ALA A 116 -2.22 -11.64 28.66
N ASP A 117 -1.88 -10.60 27.90
CA ASP A 117 -2.02 -10.56 26.45
C ASP A 117 -0.97 -11.36 25.68
N GLY A 118 0.05 -11.89 26.36
CA GLY A 118 1.12 -12.67 25.77
C GLY A 118 2.09 -11.82 24.93
N VAL A 119 2.25 -10.54 25.27
CA VAL A 119 3.19 -9.66 24.59
C VAL A 119 4.61 -10.10 24.90
N VAL A 120 5.35 -10.51 23.87
CA VAL A 120 6.74 -11.00 23.99
C VAL A 120 7.61 -9.99 24.73
N GLY A 121 8.22 -10.41 25.85
CA GLY A 121 9.14 -9.61 26.65
C GLY A 121 8.46 -8.71 27.68
N ALA A 122 7.13 -8.73 27.79
CA ALA A 122 6.39 -7.98 28.80
C ALA A 122 6.76 -8.42 30.23
N GLU A 123 7.06 -9.71 30.41
CA GLU A 123 7.48 -10.29 31.69
C GLU A 123 8.82 -9.76 32.21
N ARG A 124 9.57 -9.05 31.36
CA ARG A 124 10.89 -8.47 31.69
C ARG A 124 10.81 -6.97 31.98
N ILE A 125 9.63 -6.37 31.88
CA ILE A 125 9.45 -4.94 32.11
C ILE A 125 9.54 -4.66 33.62
N ASP A 126 10.52 -3.85 34.02
CA ASP A 126 10.63 -3.35 35.39
C ASP A 126 9.93 -1.99 35.50
N VAL A 127 8.89 -1.93 36.33
CA VAL A 127 8.08 -0.73 36.54
C VAL A 127 8.92 0.43 37.06
N ASN A 128 9.96 0.17 37.86
CA ASN A 128 10.85 1.23 38.35
C ASN A 128 11.69 1.83 37.22
N GLN A 129 12.08 1.02 36.22
CA GLN A 129 12.77 1.52 35.02
C GLN A 129 11.83 2.38 34.17
N VAL A 130 10.56 1.99 34.03
CA VAL A 130 9.55 2.81 33.34
C VAL A 130 9.35 4.15 34.05
N ILE A 131 9.25 4.16 35.38
CA ILE A 131 9.14 5.39 36.18
C ILE A 131 10.39 6.25 36.03
N ALA A 132 11.59 5.67 36.09
CA ALA A 132 12.84 6.40 35.86
C ALA A 132 12.84 7.05 34.47
N LEU A 133 12.44 6.29 33.44
CA LEU A 133 12.28 6.81 32.09
C LEU A 133 11.29 7.97 32.05
N LEU A 134 10.16 7.95 32.77
CA LEU A 134 9.19 9.06 32.82
C LEU A 134 9.73 10.30 33.58
N GLN A 135 10.64 10.11 34.52
CA GLN A 135 11.23 11.18 35.34
C GLN A 135 12.48 11.83 34.73
N GLU A 136 13.11 11.20 33.73
CA GLU A 136 14.22 11.83 33.00
C GLU A 136 13.86 13.22 32.44
N ARG A 137 14.81 14.16 32.41
CA ARG A 137 14.55 15.49 31.85
C ARG A 137 14.20 15.38 30.36
N ALA A 138 13.02 15.86 30.00
CA ALA A 138 12.57 15.87 28.61
C ALA A 138 13.58 16.62 27.72
N GLN A 139 14.05 15.96 26.66
CA GLN A 139 14.48 16.71 25.49
C GLN A 139 13.23 17.28 24.81
N PRO A 140 13.29 18.51 24.27
CA PRO A 140 12.16 19.08 23.55
C PRO A 140 11.77 18.12 22.41
N SER A 141 10.61 17.48 22.54
CA SER A 141 9.99 16.77 21.43
C SER A 141 9.11 17.74 20.66
N PRO A 142 8.99 17.55 19.34
CA PRO A 142 8.05 18.29 18.51
C PRO A 142 6.65 18.28 19.14
N THR A 143 6.07 19.46 19.34
CA THR A 143 4.67 19.66 19.76
C THR A 143 3.73 19.21 18.63
N ALA A 144 2.43 19.12 18.89
CA ALA A 144 1.44 18.79 17.85
C ALA A 144 1.49 19.74 16.61
N ASP A 145 2.01 20.97 16.79
CA ASP A 145 2.21 21.97 15.72
C ASP A 145 3.55 21.83 14.99
N ALA A 146 4.49 21.04 15.51
CA ALA A 146 5.69 20.71 14.78
C ALA A 146 5.31 19.68 13.72
N LYS A 147 5.08 20.20 12.49
CA LYS A 147 4.88 19.46 11.22
C LYS A 147 5.14 17.98 11.43
N PHE A 148 4.09 17.15 11.57
CA PHE A 148 4.15 15.69 11.80
C PHE A 148 5.55 15.16 11.54
N SER A 149 6.42 15.25 12.56
CA SER A 149 7.82 14.89 12.38
C SER A 149 7.77 13.38 12.42
N THR A 150 7.64 12.78 11.25
CA THR A 150 7.71 11.34 11.03
C THR A 150 9.11 10.92 11.48
N ALA A 151 9.26 10.69 12.78
CA ALA A 151 10.39 9.97 13.31
C ALA A 151 10.43 8.67 12.51
N ALA A 152 11.52 8.48 11.75
CA ALA A 152 11.64 7.37 10.82
C ALA A 152 11.30 6.07 11.57
N ASN A 153 10.20 5.43 11.20
CA ASN A 153 9.74 4.25 11.90
C ASN A 153 10.70 3.10 11.58
N SER A 154 11.59 2.79 12.52
CA SER A 154 12.58 1.71 12.37
C SER A 154 11.95 0.33 12.24
N SER A 155 10.66 0.20 12.60
CA SER A 155 9.88 -1.03 12.47
C SER A 155 9.15 -1.13 11.14
N ARG A 156 9.19 -0.09 10.29
CA ARG A 156 8.59 -0.10 8.96
C ARG A 156 9.40 -1.02 8.05
N ARG A 157 8.75 -2.06 7.53
CA ARG A 157 9.38 -3.11 6.71
C ARG A 157 9.06 -2.99 5.24
N LEU A 158 7.90 -2.40 4.93
CA LEU A 158 7.43 -2.22 3.57
C LEU A 158 7.35 -0.74 3.23
N HIS A 159 7.83 -0.43 2.04
CA HIS A 159 7.81 0.88 1.41
C HIS A 159 7.27 0.72 0.00
N THR A 160 6.60 1.75 -0.50
CA THR A 160 6.26 1.80 -1.92
C THR A 160 7.53 1.88 -2.77
N PHE A 161 7.40 1.61 -4.07
CA PHE A 161 8.53 1.78 -4.98
C PHE A 161 8.99 3.24 -5.04
N ALA A 162 8.06 4.19 -4.99
CA ALA A 162 8.33 5.62 -4.98
C ALA A 162 9.16 6.03 -3.75
N GLU A 163 8.74 5.60 -2.56
CA GLU A 163 9.46 5.87 -1.32
C GLU A 163 10.86 5.25 -1.33
N THR A 164 10.97 4.04 -1.86
CA THR A 164 12.27 3.36 -1.97
C THR A 164 13.22 4.12 -2.90
N LEU A 165 12.69 4.71 -3.97
CA LEU A 165 13.46 5.53 -4.90
C LEU A 165 13.89 6.83 -4.23
N ASP A 166 12.96 7.59 -3.63
CA ASP A 166 13.25 8.87 -2.95
C ASP A 166 14.19 8.71 -1.74
N ARG A 167 14.25 7.53 -1.12
CA ARG A 167 15.25 7.25 -0.08
C ARG A 167 16.66 7.00 -0.64
N ARG A 168 16.76 6.57 -1.90
CA ARG A 168 18.04 6.24 -2.57
C ARG A 168 18.53 7.36 -3.47
N THR A 169 17.63 8.23 -3.91
CA THR A 169 17.90 9.34 -4.81
C THR A 169 17.35 10.63 -4.21
N ALA A 170 17.97 11.78 -4.49
CA ALA A 170 17.45 13.08 -4.07
C ALA A 170 16.24 13.51 -4.95
N SER A 171 15.21 12.68 -5.01
CA SER A 171 13.99 12.85 -5.81
C SER A 171 12.75 13.00 -4.92
N ASP A 172 11.62 13.36 -5.55
CA ASP A 172 10.30 13.45 -4.92
C ASP A 172 9.24 12.72 -5.78
N TRP A 173 9.50 11.45 -6.09
CA TRP A 173 8.56 10.61 -6.83
C TRP A 173 7.28 10.35 -6.05
N CYS A 174 7.33 10.29 -4.71
CA CYS A 174 6.15 10.23 -3.86
C CYS A 174 5.22 11.42 -4.12
N GLY A 175 5.76 12.64 -4.15
CA GLY A 175 5.00 13.84 -4.48
C GLY A 175 4.39 13.78 -5.88
N VAL A 176 5.21 13.47 -6.89
CA VAL A 176 4.78 13.38 -8.29
C VAL A 176 3.66 12.35 -8.49
N ILE A 177 3.81 11.14 -7.92
CA ILE A 177 2.81 10.08 -8.07
C ILE A 177 1.51 10.46 -7.35
N ARG A 178 1.61 11.04 -6.16
CA ARG A 178 0.44 11.52 -5.42
C ARG A 178 -0.32 12.59 -6.19
N ASP A 179 0.39 13.53 -6.81
CA ASP A 179 -0.23 14.61 -7.58
C ASP A 179 -0.90 14.08 -8.85
N GLU A 180 -0.26 13.16 -9.57
CA GLU A 180 -0.87 12.52 -10.76
C GLU A 180 -2.10 11.69 -10.41
N ILE A 181 -2.04 10.88 -9.34
CA ILE A 181 -3.23 10.14 -8.86
C ILE A 181 -4.33 11.13 -8.47
N SER A 182 -3.99 12.18 -7.72
CA SER A 182 -4.97 13.17 -7.24
C SER A 182 -5.64 13.92 -8.37
N LYS A 183 -4.88 14.33 -9.38
CA LYS A 183 -5.39 14.96 -10.61
C LYS A 183 -6.40 14.06 -11.32
N HIS A 184 -6.10 12.77 -11.47
CA HIS A 184 -7.01 11.84 -12.14
C HIS A 184 -8.24 11.51 -11.31
N CYS A 185 -8.10 11.32 -10.01
CA CYS A 185 -9.24 11.11 -9.12
C CYS A 185 -10.14 12.36 -9.06
N ALA A 186 -9.56 13.55 -8.94
CA ALA A 186 -10.31 14.80 -8.95
C ALA A 186 -11.08 14.98 -10.28
N ALA A 187 -10.45 14.74 -11.42
CA ALA A 187 -11.12 14.84 -12.72
C ALA A 187 -12.22 13.79 -12.95
N HIS A 188 -12.15 12.63 -12.27
CA HIS A 188 -13.14 11.57 -12.38
C HIS A 188 -14.34 11.76 -11.45
N TYR A 189 -14.09 12.16 -10.21
CA TYR A 189 -15.12 12.43 -9.20
C TYR A 189 -15.61 13.88 -9.20
N ASP A 190 -15.29 14.63 -10.26
CA ASP A 190 -15.76 16.00 -10.41
C ASP A 190 -17.27 16.00 -10.69
N GLU A 191 -18.07 16.45 -9.72
CA GLU A 191 -19.53 16.60 -9.80
C GLU A 191 -19.93 17.89 -10.55
N GLY A 192 -19.21 18.22 -11.64
CA GLY A 192 -19.50 19.38 -12.49
C GLY A 192 -18.96 20.73 -11.98
N GLN A 193 -17.92 20.73 -11.14
CA GLN A 193 -17.22 21.95 -10.75
C GLN A 193 -16.29 22.45 -11.85
N ALA A 194 -15.75 21.57 -12.70
CA ALA A 194 -14.96 22.00 -13.85
C ALA A 194 -15.85 22.48 -15.00
N ILE A 195 -15.42 23.58 -15.62
CA ILE A 195 -16.05 24.15 -16.84
C ILE A 195 -15.99 23.15 -18.01
N TRP A 196 -14.99 22.26 -18.00
CA TRP A 196 -14.88 21.18 -18.98
C TRP A 196 -14.93 19.82 -18.29
N SER A 197 -16.01 19.11 -18.55
CA SER A 197 -16.19 17.71 -18.17
C SER A 197 -15.15 16.82 -18.83
N SER A 198 -14.67 15.81 -18.09
CA SER A 198 -13.72 14.83 -18.64
C SER A 198 -14.40 14.04 -19.78
N PRO A 199 -13.73 13.83 -20.94
CA PRO A 199 -14.29 13.04 -22.06
C PRO A 199 -14.59 11.57 -21.72
N TRP A 200 -14.19 11.11 -20.54
CA TRP A 200 -14.29 9.73 -20.09
C TRP A 200 -15.06 9.57 -18.78
N GLN A 201 -15.92 10.53 -18.41
CA GLN A 201 -16.71 10.47 -17.16
C GLN A 201 -17.56 9.19 -17.05
N GLU A 202 -18.09 8.69 -18.16
CA GLU A 202 -18.89 7.47 -18.22
C GLU A 202 -18.08 6.17 -18.04
N LEU A 203 -16.75 6.25 -18.04
CA LEU A 203 -15.89 5.08 -17.87
C LEU A 203 -15.53 4.88 -16.38
N PRO A 204 -15.43 3.64 -15.90
CA PRO A 204 -14.89 3.38 -14.56
C PRO A 204 -13.51 4.01 -14.38
N LEU A 205 -13.19 4.48 -13.16
CA LEU A 205 -11.97 5.21 -12.82
C LEU A 205 -10.70 4.69 -13.51
N TYR A 206 -10.42 3.39 -13.42
CA TYR A 206 -9.24 2.78 -14.06
C TYR A 206 -9.22 2.96 -15.59
N GLN A 207 -10.37 2.77 -16.24
CA GLN A 207 -10.47 2.89 -17.69
C GLN A 207 -10.35 4.35 -18.14
N ALA A 208 -10.95 5.28 -17.39
CA ALA A 208 -10.80 6.72 -17.61
C ALA A 208 -9.34 7.16 -17.46
N TRP A 209 -8.69 6.76 -16.36
CA TRP A 209 -7.26 6.99 -16.12
C TRP A 209 -6.41 6.43 -17.26
N ARG A 210 -6.62 5.17 -17.66
CA ARG A 210 -5.84 4.52 -18.71
C ARG A 210 -5.94 5.27 -20.04
N LYS A 211 -7.12 5.81 -20.39
CA LYS A 211 -7.32 6.61 -21.60
C LYS A 211 -6.58 7.95 -21.52
N ALA A 212 -6.68 8.65 -20.39
CA ALA A 212 -6.00 9.92 -20.17
C ALA A 212 -4.47 9.74 -20.16
N ALA A 213 -3.97 8.75 -19.42
CA ALA A 213 -2.55 8.47 -19.27
C ALA A 213 -1.85 7.98 -20.55
N GLN A 214 -2.61 7.49 -21.56
CA GLN A 214 -2.06 7.19 -22.89
C GLN A 214 -1.73 8.46 -23.70
N LEU A 215 -2.33 9.60 -23.34
CA LEU A 215 -2.14 10.88 -24.02
C LEU A 215 -1.21 11.81 -23.23
N ASP A 216 -1.14 11.63 -21.91
CA ASP A 216 -0.36 12.47 -21.01
C ASP A 216 1.15 12.25 -21.14
N ARG A 217 1.90 13.34 -21.33
CA ARG A 217 3.37 13.32 -21.46
C ARG A 217 4.10 13.70 -20.18
N SER A 218 3.39 14.09 -19.11
CA SER A 218 3.97 14.63 -17.87
C SER A 218 5.06 13.71 -17.30
N LEU A 219 4.77 12.41 -17.14
CA LEU A 219 5.75 11.45 -16.62
C LEU A 219 6.92 11.17 -17.57
N GLU A 220 6.70 11.22 -18.89
CA GLU A 220 7.80 11.07 -19.85
C GLU A 220 8.73 12.28 -19.82
N ILE A 221 8.19 13.49 -19.64
CA ILE A 221 8.96 14.74 -19.46
C ILE A 221 9.79 14.68 -18.17
N LEU A 222 9.24 14.08 -17.10
CA LEU A 222 9.94 13.84 -15.84
C LEU A 222 10.95 12.68 -15.89
N GLY A 223 11.13 12.03 -17.05
CA GLY A 223 12.17 11.03 -17.28
C GLY A 223 11.69 9.57 -17.26
N VAL A 224 10.40 9.30 -17.05
CA VAL A 224 9.82 7.94 -17.14
C VAL A 224 9.60 7.55 -18.59
N SER A 225 10.70 7.21 -19.26
CA SER A 225 10.70 6.86 -20.69
C SER A 225 9.78 5.67 -20.99
N GLY A 226 8.94 5.81 -22.03
CA GLY A 226 8.03 4.74 -22.47
C GLY A 226 6.78 4.56 -21.62
N PHE A 227 6.46 5.49 -20.72
CA PHE A 227 5.27 5.43 -19.87
C PHE A 227 3.98 5.23 -20.67
N ARG A 228 3.75 6.00 -21.74
CA ARG A 228 2.51 5.86 -22.53
C ARG A 228 2.42 4.52 -23.24
N GLN A 229 3.56 3.98 -23.69
CA GLN A 229 3.62 2.64 -24.30
C GLN A 229 3.28 1.54 -23.28
N LEU A 230 3.79 1.68 -22.05
CA LEU A 230 3.42 0.80 -20.94
C LEU A 230 1.91 0.84 -20.70
N VAL A 231 1.33 2.03 -20.53
CA VAL A 231 -0.12 2.19 -20.28
C VAL A 231 -0.98 1.66 -21.44
N ALA A 232 -0.53 1.84 -22.68
CA ALA A 232 -1.18 1.27 -23.86
C ALA A 232 -1.21 -0.27 -23.81
N SER A 233 -0.13 -0.90 -23.35
CA SER A 233 0.00 -2.35 -23.23
C SER A 233 -0.80 -2.97 -22.06
N LEU A 234 -1.29 -2.16 -21.12
CA LEU A 234 -2.05 -2.67 -19.98
C LEU A 234 -3.41 -3.24 -20.42
N PRO A 235 -3.95 -4.26 -19.72
CA PRO A 235 -5.29 -4.79 -19.98
C PRO A 235 -6.40 -3.76 -19.73
N ARG A 236 -7.63 -4.09 -20.14
CA ARG A 236 -8.80 -3.25 -19.85
C ARG A 236 -9.33 -3.43 -18.42
N HIS A 237 -9.13 -4.62 -17.85
CA HIS A 237 -9.57 -4.93 -16.50
C HIS A 237 -8.47 -4.61 -15.47
N PRO A 238 -8.79 -3.90 -14.37
CA PRO A 238 -7.78 -3.48 -13.39
C PRO A 238 -7.09 -4.66 -12.69
N GLN A 239 -7.81 -5.74 -12.41
CA GLN A 239 -7.24 -6.94 -11.78
C GLN A 239 -6.17 -7.60 -12.66
N GLU A 240 -6.43 -7.71 -13.96
CA GLU A 240 -5.46 -8.24 -14.92
C GLU A 240 -4.23 -7.32 -15.05
N ALA A 241 -4.45 -6.01 -15.02
CA ALA A 241 -3.38 -5.03 -15.04
C ALA A 241 -2.48 -5.13 -13.79
N LEU A 242 -3.08 -5.32 -12.60
CA LEU A 242 -2.34 -5.53 -11.36
C LEU A 242 -1.50 -6.81 -11.42
N VAL A 243 -2.07 -7.93 -11.87
CA VAL A 243 -1.31 -9.19 -12.05
C VAL A 243 -0.13 -8.97 -12.99
N GLN A 244 -0.35 -8.32 -14.14
CA GLN A 244 0.70 -8.03 -15.10
C GLN A 244 1.80 -7.15 -14.51
N LEU A 245 1.44 -6.09 -13.77
CA LEU A 245 2.39 -5.16 -13.16
C LEU A 245 3.18 -5.82 -12.02
N LEU A 246 2.51 -6.52 -11.10
CA LEU A 246 3.14 -7.21 -9.97
C LEU A 246 4.09 -8.31 -10.44
N THR A 247 3.69 -9.07 -11.47
CA THR A 247 4.54 -10.10 -12.08
C THR A 247 5.75 -9.46 -12.77
N ARG A 248 5.56 -8.37 -13.51
CA ARG A 248 6.65 -7.65 -14.17
C ARG A 248 7.64 -7.03 -13.18
N LEU A 249 7.15 -6.57 -12.02
CA LEU A 249 7.97 -6.08 -10.92
C LEU A 249 8.67 -7.19 -10.13
N GLY A 250 8.33 -8.47 -10.39
CA GLY A 250 8.90 -9.62 -9.69
C GLY A 250 8.48 -9.73 -8.23
N VAL A 251 7.30 -9.20 -7.86
CA VAL A 251 6.80 -9.24 -6.49
C VAL A 251 6.37 -10.66 -6.13
N PRO A 252 6.92 -11.28 -5.07
CA PRO A 252 6.47 -12.60 -4.61
C PRO A 252 4.98 -12.61 -4.28
N HIS A 253 4.25 -13.67 -4.65
CA HIS A 253 2.80 -13.75 -4.47
C HIS A 253 2.35 -13.52 -3.02
N GLY A 254 3.14 -14.00 -2.04
CA GLY A 254 2.85 -13.79 -0.62
C GLY A 254 2.90 -12.34 -0.15
N LEU A 255 3.48 -11.43 -0.94
CA LEU A 255 3.58 -10.00 -0.62
C LEU A 255 2.59 -9.12 -1.39
N TRP A 256 1.76 -9.69 -2.27
CA TRP A 256 0.85 -8.90 -3.10
C TRP A 256 -0.13 -8.08 -2.26
N ALA A 257 -0.77 -8.71 -1.26
CA ALA A 257 -1.73 -8.03 -0.40
C ALA A 257 -1.07 -6.89 0.41
N ASP A 258 0.09 -7.16 1.02
CA ASP A 258 0.78 -6.17 1.86
C ASP A 258 1.31 -4.99 1.05
N LEU A 259 1.85 -5.24 -0.15
CA LEU A 259 2.31 -4.18 -1.05
C LEU A 259 1.15 -3.32 -1.54
N LEU A 260 0.05 -3.95 -1.99
CA LEU A 260 -1.14 -3.21 -2.43
C LEU A 260 -1.76 -2.38 -1.30
N LEU A 261 -1.74 -2.92 -0.07
CA LEU A 261 -2.16 -2.18 1.10
C LEU A 261 -1.23 -0.99 1.38
N CYS A 262 0.08 -1.17 1.25
CA CYS A 262 1.07 -0.09 1.40
C CYS A 262 0.83 1.04 0.39
N GLU A 263 0.64 0.71 -0.89
CA GLU A 263 0.33 1.68 -1.97
C GLU A 263 -1.03 2.37 -1.73
N ALA A 264 -2.03 1.65 -1.22
CA ALA A 264 -3.33 2.25 -0.90
C ALA A 264 -3.26 3.19 0.32
N LEU A 265 -2.46 2.86 1.33
CA LEU A 265 -2.25 3.68 2.51
C LEU A 265 -1.45 4.95 2.21
N SER A 266 -0.54 4.95 1.23
CA SER A 266 0.14 6.17 0.79
C SER A 266 -0.81 7.18 0.13
N MET A 267 -1.99 6.72 -0.31
CA MET A 267 -3.07 7.54 -0.88
C MET A 267 -4.35 7.46 -0.05
N SER A 268 -4.24 7.38 1.28
CA SER A 268 -5.34 7.09 2.20
C SER A 268 -6.62 7.89 1.94
N GLY A 269 -6.51 9.19 1.65
CA GLY A 269 -7.66 10.05 1.32
C GLY A 269 -8.44 9.58 0.09
N TRP A 270 -7.77 9.36 -1.04
CA TRP A 270 -8.42 8.89 -2.26
C TRP A 270 -8.85 7.42 -2.17
N SER A 271 -8.07 6.58 -1.51
CA SER A 271 -8.44 5.19 -1.24
C SER A 271 -9.75 5.10 -0.45
N ALA A 272 -9.90 5.95 0.56
CA ALA A 272 -11.10 6.00 1.37
C ALA A 272 -12.32 6.60 0.62
N TRP A 273 -12.10 7.63 -0.20
CA TRP A 273 -13.14 8.23 -1.05
C TRP A 273 -13.64 7.27 -2.13
N THR A 274 -12.72 6.57 -2.81
CA THR A 274 -13.08 5.57 -3.82
C THR A 274 -13.91 4.42 -3.24
N LYS A 275 -13.65 4.03 -1.99
CA LYS A 275 -14.45 3.04 -1.26
C LYS A 275 -15.86 3.57 -0.95
N TYR A 276 -15.99 4.85 -0.56
CA TYR A 276 -17.29 5.47 -0.33
C TYR A 276 -18.15 5.48 -1.60
N GLN A 277 -17.57 5.81 -2.76
CA GLN A 277 -18.27 5.85 -4.05
C GLN A 277 -18.72 4.47 -4.57
N GLN A 278 -18.25 3.37 -3.97
CA GLN A 278 -18.68 2.00 -4.30
C GLN A 278 -19.86 1.50 -3.45
N HIS A 279 -20.28 2.27 -2.44
CA HIS A 279 -21.44 2.01 -1.59
C HIS A 279 -22.66 2.80 -2.05
#